data_AF-A0A7V8VPV3-F1
#
_entry.id   AF-A0A7V8VPV3-F1
#
_cell.length_a   1.000
_cell.length_b   1.000
_cell.length_c   1.000
_cell.angle_alpha   90.00
_cell.angle_beta   90.00
_cell.angle_gamma   90.00
#
_symmetry.space_group_name_H-M   'P 1'
#
loop_
_entity.id
_entity.type
_entity.pdbx_description
1 polymer ?
#
loop_
_entity_poly.entity_id
_entity_poly.type
_entity_poly.pdbx_seq_one_letter_code
_entity_poly.pdbx_strand_id
1 'polypeptide(L)'
;RHMIVTSSNLATNLLVDLVGLDRMQQTLKELGAEGVELRRGVEDERAFEEGINNRVTAKGLVRVLRLIEEEQAISRDASERMLDILHEQQFRSGIPAGLPEEARVANKTGEISTVAHDTGLVYLPERKPYALAILTEWNARATSGRRETLAKISRAVYQHLTGDGAE
;
A
#
# COMPACT_ATOMS: atom_id res chain seq x y z
N ARG A 1 6.18 -13.71 1.84
CA ARG A 1 4.71 -13.91 1.86
C ARG A 1 4.04 -13.29 3.10
N HIS A 2 4.31 -13.75 4.34
CA HIS A 2 3.66 -13.23 5.56
C HIS A 2 3.79 -11.71 5.79
N MET A 3 4.93 -11.11 5.42
CA MET A 3 5.14 -9.64 5.44
C MET A 3 4.01 -8.89 4.73
N ILE A 4 3.50 -9.44 3.62
CA ILE A 4 2.43 -8.82 2.85
C ILE A 4 1.08 -9.33 3.34
N VAL A 5 0.82 -10.63 3.22
CA VAL A 5 -0.51 -11.26 3.38
C VAL A 5 -1.15 -11.02 4.75
N THR A 6 -0.34 -11.10 5.81
CA THR A 6 -0.78 -10.94 7.20
C THR A 6 -0.11 -9.77 7.90
N SER A 7 0.56 -8.90 7.14
CA SER A 7 1.31 -7.73 7.65
C SER A 7 2.24 -8.05 8.83
N SER A 8 2.94 -9.20 8.79
CA SER A 8 3.78 -9.64 9.91
C SER A 8 5.01 -8.72 10.11
N ASN A 9 5.09 -8.08 11.27
CA ASN A 9 6.21 -7.21 11.67
C ASN A 9 7.52 -8.00 11.77
N LEU A 10 7.51 -9.18 12.41
CA LEU A 10 8.67 -10.08 12.48
C LEU A 10 9.20 -10.45 11.09
N ALA A 11 8.32 -10.90 10.18
CA ALA A 11 8.74 -11.25 8.83
C ALA A 11 9.30 -10.04 8.06
N THR A 12 8.77 -8.84 8.32
CA THR A 12 9.29 -7.60 7.75
C THR A 12 10.71 -7.34 8.24
N ASN A 13 10.92 -7.35 9.56
CA ASN A 13 12.23 -7.04 10.15
C ASN A 13 13.30 -8.05 9.75
N LEU A 14 12.98 -9.35 9.67
CA LEU A 14 13.93 -10.34 9.16
C LEU A 14 14.37 -10.07 7.71
N LEU A 15 13.47 -9.56 6.86
CA LEU A 15 13.81 -9.15 5.50
C LEU A 15 14.60 -7.85 5.46
N VAL A 16 14.30 -6.89 6.35
CA VAL A 16 15.09 -5.66 6.50
C VAL A 16 16.51 -5.99 6.95
N ASP A 17 16.69 -6.89 7.92
CA ASP A 17 18.00 -7.32 8.41
C ASP A 17 18.80 -8.06 7.32
N LEU A 18 18.12 -8.85 6.48
CA LEU A 18 18.75 -9.58 5.38
C LEU A 18 19.19 -8.66 4.24
N VAL A 19 18.36 -7.69 3.86
CA VAL A 19 18.58 -6.84 2.67
C VAL A 19 19.35 -5.57 3.01
N GLY A 20 19.06 -4.97 4.17
CA GLY A 20 19.56 -3.68 4.62
C GLY A 20 18.75 -2.48 4.12
N LEU A 21 18.50 -1.51 5.01
CA LEU A 21 17.73 -0.30 4.70
C LEU A 21 18.33 0.51 3.54
N ASP A 22 19.64 0.67 3.50
CA ASP A 22 20.33 1.43 2.43
C ASP A 22 20.07 0.81 1.05
N ARG A 23 20.11 -0.53 0.96
CA ARG A 23 19.86 -1.24 -0.30
C ARG A 23 18.40 -1.16 -0.72
N MET A 24 17.48 -1.25 0.25
CA MET A 24 16.05 -1.04 -0.02
C MET A 24 15.80 0.39 -0.53
N GLN A 25 16.39 1.40 0.12
CA GLN A 25 16.25 2.80 -0.28
C GLN A 25 16.85 3.07 -1.66
N GLN A 26 18.01 2.49 -1.96
CA GLN A 26 18.66 2.60 -3.27
C GLN A 26 17.81 1.96 -4.36
N THR A 27 17.23 0.79 -4.10
CA THR A 27 16.28 0.13 -5.04
C THR A 27 15.09 1.04 -5.34
N LEU A 28 14.48 1.65 -4.32
CA LEU A 28 13.36 2.59 -4.52
C LEU A 28 13.75 3.79 -5.38
N LYS A 29 14.97 4.31 -5.20
CA LYS A 29 15.52 5.41 -6.00
C LYS A 29 15.73 5.00 -7.46
N GLU A 30 16.29 3.83 -7.71
CA GLU A 30 16.51 3.28 -9.06
C GLU A 30 15.19 3.05 -9.80
N LEU A 31 14.14 2.69 -9.07
CA LEU A 31 12.78 2.56 -9.61
C LEU A 31 12.07 3.91 -9.84
N GLY A 32 12.67 5.02 -9.39
CA GLY A 32 12.05 6.35 -9.45
C GLY A 32 10.84 6.48 -8.53
N ALA A 33 10.77 5.70 -7.45
CA ALA A 33 9.72 5.76 -6.43
C ALA A 33 10.00 6.91 -5.43
N GLU A 34 10.10 8.13 -5.95
CA GLU A 34 10.36 9.32 -5.15
C GLU A 34 9.31 9.53 -4.06
N GLY A 35 9.75 10.00 -2.90
CA GLY A 35 8.89 10.21 -1.74
C GLY A 35 8.52 8.93 -0.99
N VAL A 36 9.21 7.81 -1.23
CA VAL A 36 9.21 6.63 -0.35
C VAL A 36 10.57 6.57 0.37
N GLU A 37 10.55 6.87 1.66
CA GLU A 37 11.72 6.93 2.53
C GLU A 37 11.64 5.86 3.61
N LEU A 38 12.63 4.98 3.65
CA LEU A 38 12.80 3.92 4.64
C LEU A 38 13.98 4.28 5.54
N ARG A 39 13.69 4.54 6.81
CA ARG A 39 14.64 5.02 7.82
C ARG A 39 14.78 4.09 9.02
N ARG A 40 13.82 3.18 9.23
CA ARG A 40 13.83 2.21 10.33
C ARG A 40 13.02 0.96 10.00
N GLY A 41 13.27 -0.11 10.77
CA GLY A 41 12.42 -1.29 10.81
C GLY A 41 11.06 -1.01 11.45
N VAL A 42 10.19 -2.02 11.42
CA VAL A 42 8.87 -1.98 12.06
C VAL A 42 9.05 -2.20 13.57
N GLU A 43 8.20 -1.57 14.39
CA GLU A 43 8.27 -1.66 15.88
C GLU A 43 9.58 -1.16 16.52
N ASP A 44 10.41 -0.42 15.77
CA ASP A 44 11.53 0.33 16.37
C ASP A 44 11.00 1.61 17.06
N GLU A 45 10.50 1.43 18.29
CA GLU A 45 9.91 2.48 19.12
C GLU A 45 10.93 3.56 19.50
N ARG A 46 12.18 3.17 19.77
CA ARG A 46 13.24 4.13 20.10
C ARG A 46 13.50 5.10 18.96
N ALA A 47 13.67 4.59 17.74
CA ALA A 47 13.84 5.44 16.57
C ALA A 47 12.57 6.29 16.30
N PHE A 48 11.38 5.72 16.52
CA PHE A 48 10.12 6.45 16.38
C PHE A 48 10.02 7.66 17.32
N GLU A 49 10.36 7.48 18.60
CA GLU A 49 10.38 8.53 19.62
C GLU A 49 11.42 9.63 19.33
N GLU A 50 12.54 9.26 18.71
CA GLU A 50 13.56 10.20 18.22
C GLU A 50 13.16 10.90 16.89
N GLY A 51 11.94 10.65 16.39
CA GLY A 51 11.40 11.28 15.18
C GLY A 51 11.89 10.65 13.87
N ILE A 52 12.63 9.55 13.93
CA ILE A 52 13.11 8.80 12.77
C ILE A 52 11.95 7.95 12.24
N ASN A 53 11.36 8.41 11.13
CA ASN A 53 10.15 7.80 10.58
C ASN A 53 10.28 7.48 9.10
N ASN A 54 9.69 6.34 8.72
CA ASN A 54 9.45 6.01 7.32
C ASN A 54 8.39 6.99 6.79
N ARG A 55 8.58 7.50 5.57
CA ARG A 55 7.68 8.47 4.93
C ARG A 55 7.28 7.98 3.55
N VAL A 56 6.05 8.28 3.18
CA VAL A 56 5.50 7.89 1.88
C VAL A 56 4.70 9.05 1.28
N THR A 57 4.71 9.16 -0.04
CA THR A 57 3.75 9.98 -0.80
C THR A 57 2.84 9.07 -1.61
N ALA A 58 1.62 9.53 -1.88
CA ALA A 58 0.68 8.77 -2.71
C ALA A 58 1.27 8.52 -4.12
N LYS A 59 1.95 9.53 -4.68
CA LYS A 59 2.64 9.43 -5.97
C LYS A 59 3.73 8.34 -5.97
N GLY A 60 4.56 8.29 -4.93
CA GLY A 60 5.62 7.29 -4.81
C GLY A 60 5.07 5.86 -4.72
N LEU A 61 4.03 5.64 -3.90
CA LEU A 61 3.39 4.32 -3.78
C LEU A 61 2.70 3.89 -5.07
N VAL A 62 1.97 4.81 -5.73
CA VAL A 62 1.36 4.54 -7.05
C VAL A 62 2.42 4.18 -8.08
N ARG A 63 3.59 4.84 -8.07
CA ARG A 63 4.70 4.51 -8.96
C ARG A 63 5.18 3.08 -8.76
N VAL A 64 5.36 2.64 -7.52
CA VAL A 64 5.77 1.25 -7.20
C VAL A 64 4.72 0.26 -7.70
N LEU A 65 3.44 0.48 -7.40
CA LEU A 65 2.36 -0.39 -7.86
C LEU A 65 2.30 -0.49 -9.38
N ARG A 66 2.43 0.63 -10.08
CA ARG A 66 2.46 0.65 -11.55
C ARG A 66 3.64 -0.13 -12.12
N LEU A 67 4.83 -0.02 -11.53
CA LEU A 67 5.98 -0.80 -11.96
C LEU A 67 5.77 -2.31 -11.78
N ILE A 68 5.10 -2.71 -10.70
CA ILE A 68 4.75 -4.11 -10.48
C ILE A 68 3.77 -4.58 -11.58
N GLU A 69 2.66 -3.86 -11.78
CA GLU A 69 1.62 -4.17 -12.78
C GLU A 69 2.15 -4.16 -14.22
N GLU A 70 3.00 -3.20 -14.56
CA GLU A 70 3.58 -3.04 -15.89
C GLU A 70 4.80 -3.97 -16.10
N GLU A 71 5.05 -4.90 -15.18
CA GLU A 71 6.14 -5.90 -15.22
C GLU A 71 7.56 -5.30 -15.28
N GLN A 72 7.71 -4.08 -14.77
CA GLN A 72 8.93 -3.26 -14.83
C GLN A 72 9.62 -3.08 -13.47
N ALA A 73 9.13 -3.74 -12.41
CA ALA A 73 9.72 -3.59 -11.08
C ALA A 73 11.15 -4.18 -11.01
N ILE A 74 11.34 -5.43 -11.41
CA ILE A 74 12.66 -6.09 -11.43
C ILE A 74 12.74 -7.03 -12.64
N SER A 75 11.73 -7.88 -12.79
CA SER A 75 11.49 -8.75 -13.93
C SER A 75 10.01 -9.09 -13.98
N ARG A 76 9.53 -9.56 -15.13
CA ARG A 76 8.16 -10.09 -15.30
C ARG A 76 7.80 -11.12 -14.22
N ASP A 77 8.64 -12.14 -14.06
CA ASP A 77 8.44 -13.23 -13.10
C ASP A 77 8.46 -12.75 -11.63
N ALA A 78 9.27 -11.75 -11.30
CA ALA A 78 9.23 -11.13 -9.98
C ALA A 78 7.93 -10.32 -9.76
N SER A 79 7.50 -9.56 -10.76
CA SER A 79 6.24 -8.81 -10.74
C SER A 79 5.03 -9.72 -10.56
N GLU A 80 4.95 -10.81 -11.32
CA GLU A 80 3.87 -11.81 -11.21
C GLU A 80 3.80 -12.38 -9.78
N ARG A 81 4.93 -12.82 -9.20
CA ARG A 81 4.97 -13.27 -7.81
C ARG A 81 4.57 -12.19 -6.79
N MET A 82 4.97 -10.94 -7.03
CA MET A 82 4.59 -9.83 -6.15
C MET A 82 3.07 -9.59 -6.19
N LEU A 83 2.46 -9.65 -7.36
CA LEU A 83 1.01 -9.53 -7.55
C LEU A 83 0.26 -10.68 -6.88
N ASP A 84 0.71 -11.92 -7.07
CA ASP A 84 0.10 -13.09 -6.43
C ASP A 84 0.05 -12.93 -4.92
N ILE A 85 1.17 -12.52 -4.30
CA ILE A 85 1.25 -12.27 -2.86
C ILE A 85 0.35 -11.11 -2.43
N LEU A 86 0.27 -10.02 -3.20
CA LEU A 86 -0.59 -8.87 -2.88
C LEU A 86 -2.08 -9.21 -3.00
N HIS A 87 -2.46 -10.09 -3.92
CA HIS A 87 -3.84 -10.55 -4.06
C HIS A 87 -4.32 -11.40 -2.88
N GLU A 88 -3.40 -12.09 -2.22
CA GLU A 88 -3.70 -12.91 -1.04
C GLU A 88 -3.89 -12.08 0.25
N GLN A 89 -3.77 -10.74 0.19
CA GLN A 89 -3.93 -9.86 1.34
C GLN A 89 -5.23 -10.12 2.12
N GLN A 90 -5.10 -10.31 3.44
CA GLN A 90 -6.23 -10.59 4.33
C GLN A 90 -6.89 -9.32 4.89
N PHE A 91 -6.15 -8.21 4.98
CA PHE A 91 -6.71 -6.94 5.44
C PHE A 91 -7.42 -6.21 4.30
N ARG A 92 -8.74 -6.46 4.19
CA ARG A 92 -9.59 -6.00 3.06
C ARG A 92 -10.58 -4.88 3.41
N SER A 93 -10.54 -4.35 4.63
CA SER A 93 -11.50 -3.33 5.12
C SER A 93 -11.28 -1.91 4.59
N GLY A 94 -10.21 -1.65 3.84
CA GLY A 94 -9.89 -0.35 3.25
C GLY A 94 -10.40 -0.22 1.81
N ILE A 95 -9.48 -0.14 0.84
CA ILE A 95 -9.79 -0.04 -0.59
C ILE A 95 -10.78 -1.12 -1.04
N PRO A 96 -10.59 -2.43 -0.74
CA PRO A 96 -11.49 -3.46 -1.24
C PRO A 96 -12.93 -3.33 -0.74
N ALA A 97 -13.16 -2.86 0.49
CA ALA A 97 -14.50 -2.68 1.05
C ALA A 97 -15.28 -1.52 0.40
N GLY A 98 -14.61 -0.65 -0.34
CA GLY A 98 -15.24 0.44 -1.10
C GLY A 98 -15.75 0.03 -2.49
N LEU A 99 -15.44 -1.18 -2.94
CA LEU A 99 -15.59 -1.63 -4.32
C LEU A 99 -16.69 -2.69 -4.46
N PRO A 100 -17.21 -2.91 -5.67
CA PRO A 100 -18.16 -4.01 -5.91
C PRO A 100 -17.48 -5.38 -5.72
N GLU A 101 -18.28 -6.43 -5.52
CA GLU A 101 -17.79 -7.77 -5.12
C GLU A 101 -16.89 -8.41 -6.19
N GLU A 102 -17.15 -8.13 -7.46
CA GLU A 102 -16.37 -8.59 -8.60
C GLU A 102 -15.00 -7.91 -8.73
N ALA A 103 -14.75 -6.82 -7.98
CA ALA A 103 -13.47 -6.14 -8.02
C ALA A 103 -12.37 -6.99 -7.37
N ARG A 104 -11.43 -7.46 -8.20
CA ARG A 104 -10.19 -8.06 -7.69
C ARG A 104 -9.24 -6.94 -7.29
N VAL A 105 -8.59 -7.08 -6.13
CA VAL A 105 -7.69 -6.05 -5.59
C VAL A 105 -6.41 -6.70 -5.07
N ALA A 106 -5.26 -6.17 -5.48
CA ALA A 106 -3.95 -6.44 -4.90
C ALA A 106 -3.59 -5.25 -4.00
N ASN A 107 -3.67 -5.39 -2.67
CA ASN A 107 -3.48 -4.27 -1.75
C ASN A 107 -2.48 -4.52 -0.62
N LYS A 108 -2.00 -3.41 -0.04
CA LYS A 108 -1.25 -3.40 1.21
C LYS A 108 -1.72 -2.26 2.10
N THR A 109 -2.10 -2.63 3.31
CA THR A 109 -2.48 -1.70 4.39
C THR A 109 -1.26 -1.25 5.19
N GLY A 110 -1.36 -0.10 5.85
CA GLY A 110 -0.40 0.35 6.85
C GLY A 110 -1.12 1.17 7.92
N GLU A 111 -0.94 0.84 9.20
CA GLU A 111 -1.60 1.52 10.30
C GLU A 111 -0.62 1.65 11.46
N ILE A 112 -0.35 2.89 11.89
CA ILE A 112 0.53 3.18 13.01
C ILE A 112 0.12 4.51 13.65
N SER A 113 -0.05 4.55 14.97
CA SER A 113 -0.38 5.77 15.71
C SER A 113 -1.59 6.53 15.14
N THR A 114 -1.36 7.70 14.53
CA THR A 114 -2.36 8.60 13.94
C THR A 114 -2.72 8.27 12.49
N VAL A 115 -1.98 7.39 11.83
CA VAL A 115 -2.16 7.10 10.42
C VAL A 115 -2.83 5.75 10.17
N ALA A 116 -3.68 5.73 9.15
CA ALA A 116 -4.16 4.51 8.51
C ALA A 116 -4.09 4.74 7.01
N HIS A 117 -3.53 3.79 6.27
CA HIS A 117 -3.25 3.89 4.85
C HIS A 117 -3.67 2.59 4.19
N ASP A 118 -4.05 2.68 2.93
CA ASP A 118 -4.20 1.51 2.06
C ASP A 118 -3.80 1.91 0.64
N THR A 119 -3.09 1.01 -0.03
CA THR A 119 -2.68 1.19 -1.42
C THR A 119 -2.91 -0.11 -2.16
N GLY A 120 -3.34 -0.03 -3.42
CA GLY A 120 -3.55 -1.22 -4.22
C GLY A 120 -3.80 -0.97 -5.69
N LEU A 121 -3.73 -2.06 -6.44
CA LEU A 121 -4.17 -2.18 -7.83
C LEU A 121 -5.57 -2.77 -7.84
N VAL A 122 -6.49 -2.05 -8.50
CA VAL A 122 -7.89 -2.43 -8.62
C VAL A 122 -8.15 -2.88 -10.05
N TYR A 123 -8.67 -4.10 -10.18
CA TYR A 123 -9.03 -4.74 -11.43
C TYR A 123 -10.55 -4.82 -11.53
N LEU A 124 -11.09 -4.29 -12.61
CA LEU A 124 -12.51 -4.26 -12.90
C LEU A 124 -12.76 -4.87 -14.29
N PRO A 125 -13.94 -5.47 -14.53
CA PRO A 125 -14.32 -5.91 -15.87
C PRO A 125 -14.21 -4.79 -16.90
N GLU A 126 -13.84 -5.15 -18.13
CA GLU A 126 -13.93 -4.27 -19.31
C GLU A 126 -13.08 -2.98 -19.28
N ARG A 127 -12.12 -2.87 -18.34
CA ARG A 127 -11.19 -1.73 -18.28
C ARG A 127 -9.82 -2.12 -17.78
N LYS A 128 -8.83 -1.29 -18.10
CA LYS A 128 -7.47 -1.43 -17.53
C LYS A 128 -7.49 -1.20 -16.02
N PRO A 129 -6.66 -1.91 -15.24
CA PRO A 129 -6.57 -1.69 -13.81
C PRO A 129 -6.10 -0.27 -13.49
N TYR A 130 -6.42 0.20 -12.28
CA TYR A 130 -5.91 1.46 -11.76
C TYR A 130 -5.18 1.25 -10.44
N ALA A 131 -4.12 2.02 -10.24
CA ALA A 131 -3.41 2.09 -8.97
C ALA A 131 -4.01 3.21 -8.10
N LEU A 132 -4.17 2.93 -6.81
CA LEU A 132 -4.68 3.87 -5.82
C LEU A 132 -3.81 3.83 -4.56
N ALA A 133 -3.53 5.00 -4.00
CA ALA A 133 -2.92 5.13 -2.68
C ALA A 133 -3.74 6.14 -1.88
N ILE A 134 -4.32 5.70 -0.76
CA ILE A 134 -5.08 6.53 0.16
C ILE A 134 -4.23 6.70 1.42
N LEU A 135 -3.73 7.92 1.62
CA LEU A 135 -2.93 8.29 2.78
C LEU A 135 -3.75 9.23 3.66
N THR A 136 -3.97 8.82 4.90
CA THR A 136 -4.78 9.57 5.86
C THR A 136 -4.13 9.60 7.23
N GLU A 137 -4.26 10.75 7.89
CA GLU A 137 -3.75 11.03 9.22
C GLU A 137 -4.86 11.70 10.03
N TRP A 138 -4.96 11.34 11.31
CA TRP A 138 -5.97 11.83 12.22
C TRP A 138 -5.35 12.43 13.48
N ASN A 139 -6.15 13.19 14.22
CA ASN A 139 -5.83 13.50 15.61
C ASN A 139 -5.70 12.19 16.41
N ALA A 140 -4.74 12.11 17.34
CA ALA A 140 -4.49 10.93 18.18
C ALA A 140 -5.73 10.43 18.93
N ARG A 141 -6.70 11.31 19.25
CA ARG A 141 -7.95 10.94 19.93
C ARG A 141 -9.01 10.35 19.00
N ALA A 142 -8.86 10.51 17.69
CA ALA A 142 -9.80 10.00 16.69
C ALA A 142 -9.35 8.60 16.22
N THR A 143 -9.89 7.56 16.87
CA THR A 143 -9.50 6.16 16.66
C THR A 143 -10.55 5.33 15.92
N SER A 144 -11.80 5.79 15.83
CA SER A 144 -12.89 5.08 15.15
C SER A 144 -13.07 5.56 13.71
N GLY A 145 -13.64 4.70 12.86
CA GLY A 145 -14.07 5.08 11.51
C GLY A 145 -12.96 5.15 10.45
N ARG A 146 -11.69 4.90 10.79
CA ARG A 146 -10.56 5.09 9.88
C ARG A 146 -10.66 4.21 8.63
N ARG A 147 -11.01 2.93 8.80
CA ARG A 147 -11.14 1.97 7.70
C ARG A 147 -12.37 2.28 6.84
N GLU A 148 -13.46 2.67 7.48
CA GLU A 148 -14.68 3.13 6.82
C GLU A 148 -14.43 4.37 5.97
N THR A 149 -13.60 5.30 6.44
CA THR A 149 -13.17 6.46 5.64
C THR A 149 -12.36 6.03 4.41
N LEU A 150 -11.41 5.10 4.56
CA LEU A 150 -10.67 4.56 3.41
C LEU A 150 -11.60 3.90 2.39
N ALA A 151 -12.56 3.10 2.85
CA ALA A 151 -13.55 2.46 1.98
C ALA A 151 -14.45 3.47 1.26
N LYS A 152 -14.90 4.53 1.95
CA LYS A 152 -15.68 5.63 1.34
C LYS A 152 -14.89 6.38 0.27
N ILE A 153 -13.62 6.67 0.52
CA ILE A 153 -12.73 7.32 -0.46
C ILE A 153 -12.54 6.38 -1.68
N SER A 154 -12.29 5.10 -1.45
CA SER A 154 -12.17 4.09 -2.52
C SER A 154 -13.42 4.05 -3.40
N ARG A 155 -14.61 4.06 -2.77
CA ARG A 155 -15.90 4.11 -3.48
C ARG A 155 -16.05 5.36 -4.34
N ALA A 156 -15.73 6.53 -3.79
CA ALA A 156 -15.83 7.79 -4.54
C ALA A 156 -14.89 7.80 -5.75
N VAL A 157 -13.67 7.27 -5.61
CA VAL A 157 -12.73 7.12 -6.73
C VAL A 157 -13.28 6.13 -7.76
N TYR A 158 -13.80 4.98 -7.33
CA TYR A 158 -14.43 3.99 -8.20
C TYR A 158 -15.56 4.62 -9.04
N GLN A 159 -16.53 5.25 -8.38
CA GLN A 159 -17.68 5.90 -9.03
C GLN A 159 -17.25 6.97 -10.03
N HIS A 160 -16.24 7.75 -9.69
CA HIS A 160 -15.69 8.75 -10.60
C HIS A 160 -15.04 8.13 -11.85
N LEU A 161 -14.32 7.01 -11.69
CA LEU A 161 -13.63 6.34 -12.79
C LEU A 161 -14.54 5.46 -13.66
N THR A 162 -15.66 4.96 -13.13
CA THR A 162 -16.63 4.14 -13.88
C THR A 162 -17.81 4.91 -14.41
N GLY A 163 -18.07 6.12 -13.88
CA GLY A 163 -19.26 6.89 -14.22
C GLY A 163 -20.51 6.46 -13.46
N ASP A 164 -20.41 5.51 -12.53
CA ASP A 164 -21.51 5.00 -11.68
C ASP A 164 -21.92 5.98 -10.56
N GLY A 165 -21.64 7.27 -10.73
CA GLY A 165 -21.80 8.31 -9.70
C GLY A 165 -22.67 9.50 -10.11
N ALA A 166 -23.44 9.39 -11.19
CA ALA A 166 -24.41 10.40 -11.59
C ALA A 166 -25.83 9.96 -11.22
N GLU A 167 -26.20 10.14 -9.94
CA GLU A 167 -27.59 10.38 -9.52
C GLU A 167 -27.63 11.59 -8.57
#